data_AF-A0A7S1X550-F1
#
_entry.id   AF-A0A7S1X550-F1
#
_cell.length_a   1.000
_cell.length_b   1.000
_cell.length_c   1.000
_cell.angle_alpha   90.00
_cell.angle_beta   90.00
_cell.angle_gamma   90.00
#
_symmetry.space_group_name_H-M   'P 1'
#
loop_
_entity.id
_entity.type
_entity.pdbx_description
1 polymer ?
#
loop_
_entity_poly.entity_id
_entity_poly.type
_entity_poly.pdbx_seq_one_letter_code
_entity_poly.pdbx_strand_id
1 'polypeptide(L)'
;MFDGRAVCYPNDDTLRDYFSWRQADTHVNNQYNTCFWALVKDGLSTTEAQRTLKGTQTKEKNEMLFERFGVNYNNLPEMFKKGSIVIRIQVEKPVKTLDDGSVVTRRKRVTSVLHEDLIAAAFWHKYPHIIE
;
A
#
# COMPACT_ATOMS: atom_id res chain seq x y z
N MET A 1 10.29 -6.77 -19.36
CA MET A 1 11.62 -6.21 -19.08
C MET A 1 11.49 -5.32 -17.84
N PHE A 2 12.40 -5.42 -16.88
CA PHE A 2 12.39 -4.62 -15.66
C PHE A 2 13.69 -3.80 -15.58
N ASP A 3 13.59 -2.54 -15.20
CA ASP A 3 14.73 -1.68 -14.86
C ASP A 3 15.01 -1.76 -13.36
N GLY A 4 16.28 -1.73 -12.98
CA GLY A 4 16.74 -1.90 -11.61
C GLY A 4 17.88 -0.94 -11.28
N ARG A 5 17.84 -0.37 -10.07
CA ARG A 5 18.89 0.52 -9.53
C ARG A 5 19.15 0.20 -8.07
N ALA A 6 20.40 0.39 -7.64
CA ALA A 6 20.78 0.35 -6.23
C ALA A 6 20.88 1.79 -5.70
N VAL A 7 20.36 2.02 -4.49
CA VAL A 7 20.47 3.30 -3.78
C VAL A 7 20.88 3.01 -2.35
N CYS A 8 21.91 3.69 -1.87
CA CYS A 8 22.39 3.56 -0.50
C CYS A 8 21.80 4.67 0.37
N TYR A 9 21.28 4.28 1.53
CA TYR A 9 20.74 5.19 2.54
C TYR A 9 21.66 5.19 3.76
N PRO A 10 22.12 6.35 4.25
CA PRO A 10 23.12 6.43 5.33
C PRO A 10 22.59 6.07 6.72
N ASN A 11 21.26 6.07 6.91
CA ASN A 11 20.61 5.74 8.18
C ASN A 11 19.15 5.32 7.97
N ASP A 12 18.53 4.80 9.02
CA ASP A 12 17.15 4.29 8.98
C ASP A 12 16.13 5.37 8.69
N ASP A 13 16.34 6.61 9.13
CA ASP A 13 15.41 7.72 8.88
C ASP A 13 15.29 7.98 7.37
N THR A 14 16.42 8.08 6.66
CA THR A 14 16.40 8.25 5.21
C THR A 14 15.82 7.05 4.45
N LEU A 15 15.91 5.84 5.01
CA LEU A 15 15.28 4.65 4.47
C LEU A 15 13.75 4.68 4.67
N ARG A 16 13.28 5.10 5.85
CA ARG A 16 11.85 5.29 6.15
C ARG A 16 11.24 6.38 5.28
N ASP A 17 11.96 7.48 5.07
CA ASP A 17 11.54 8.56 4.16
C ASP A 17 11.39 8.04 2.73
N TYR A 18 12.32 7.21 2.26
CA TYR A 18 12.21 6.58 0.95
C TYR A 18 10.94 5.74 0.81
N PHE A 19 10.67 4.83 1.75
CA PHE A 19 9.46 4.02 1.66
C PHE A 19 8.20 4.88 1.78
N SER A 20 8.21 5.90 2.63
CA SER A 20 7.10 6.84 2.81
C SER A 20 6.81 7.58 1.51
N TRP A 21 7.86 8.02 0.82
CA TRP A 21 7.74 8.63 -0.51
C TRP A 21 7.13 7.68 -1.54
N ARG A 22 7.53 6.39 -1.56
CA ARG A 22 6.93 5.39 -2.45
C ARG A 22 5.45 5.13 -2.13
N GLN A 23 5.06 5.10 -0.87
CA GLN A 23 3.66 4.90 -0.49
C GLN A 23 2.80 6.15 -0.80
N ALA A 24 3.32 7.35 -0.56
CA ALA A 24 2.66 8.59 -0.94
C ALA A 24 2.43 8.67 -2.46
N ASP A 25 3.44 8.29 -3.26
CA ASP A 25 3.34 8.21 -4.73
C ASP A 25 2.26 7.19 -5.16
N THR A 26 2.19 6.03 -4.49
CA THR A 26 1.13 5.03 -4.72
C THR A 26 -0.26 5.62 -4.48
N HIS A 27 -0.46 6.34 -3.37
CA HIS A 27 -1.73 6.95 -3.03
C HIS A 27 -2.17 7.99 -4.07
N VAL A 28 -1.27 8.90 -4.45
CA VAL A 28 -1.56 9.96 -5.43
C VAL A 28 -1.88 9.35 -6.79
N ASN A 29 -1.08 8.40 -7.26
CA ASN A 29 -1.29 7.75 -8.54
C ASN A 29 -2.58 6.92 -8.56
N ASN A 30 -2.89 6.18 -7.49
CA ASN A 30 -4.12 5.41 -7.40
C ASN A 30 -5.36 6.30 -7.43
N GLN A 31 -5.36 7.41 -6.67
CA GLN A 31 -6.49 8.34 -6.68
C GLN A 31 -6.71 8.96 -8.06
N TYR A 32 -5.63 9.45 -8.69
CA TYR A 32 -5.69 9.98 -10.05
C TYR A 32 -6.23 8.94 -11.04
N ASN A 33 -5.67 7.73 -11.04
CA ASN A 33 -6.06 6.67 -11.97
C ASN A 33 -7.51 6.21 -11.75
N THR A 34 -7.97 6.17 -10.51
CA THR A 34 -9.37 5.83 -10.20
C THR A 34 -10.31 6.85 -10.84
N CYS A 35 -10.06 8.15 -10.68
CA CYS A 35 -10.84 9.19 -11.33
C CYS A 35 -10.73 9.13 -12.86
N PHE A 36 -9.51 8.96 -13.37
CA PHE A 36 -9.23 8.96 -14.80
C PHE A 36 -9.99 7.85 -15.51
N TRP A 37 -9.92 6.62 -14.99
CA TRP A 37 -10.61 5.49 -15.59
C TRP A 37 -12.12 5.53 -15.37
N ALA A 38 -12.60 6.13 -14.28
CA ALA A 38 -14.03 6.39 -14.11
C ALA A 38 -14.55 7.36 -15.20
N LEU A 39 -13.83 8.46 -15.47
CA LEU A 39 -14.17 9.41 -16.54
C LEU A 39 -14.16 8.76 -17.92
N VAL A 40 -13.12 7.96 -18.22
CA VAL A 40 -13.03 7.25 -19.50
C VAL A 40 -14.16 6.24 -19.66
N LYS A 41 -14.51 5.51 -18.60
CA LYS A 41 -15.64 4.57 -18.60
C LYS A 41 -16.99 5.27 -18.79
N ASP A 42 -17.10 6.52 -18.34
CA ASP A 42 -18.28 7.39 -18.51
C ASP A 42 -18.34 8.05 -19.90
N GLY A 43 -17.45 7.68 -20.81
CA GLY A 43 -17.50 8.06 -22.22
C GLY A 43 -16.55 9.18 -22.64
N LEU A 44 -15.72 9.72 -21.75
CA LEU A 44 -14.68 10.68 -22.13
C LEU A 44 -13.52 9.98 -22.85
N SER A 45 -12.89 10.69 -23.79
CA SER A 45 -11.58 10.27 -24.30
C SER A 45 -10.49 10.41 -23.23
N THR A 46 -9.37 9.73 -23.43
CA THR A 46 -8.20 9.83 -22.53
C THR A 46 -7.66 11.25 -22.41
N THR A 47 -7.65 12.00 -23.51
CA THR A 47 -7.23 13.41 -23.54
C THR A 47 -8.19 14.31 -22.77
N GLU A 48 -9.50 14.09 -22.90
CA GLU A 48 -10.51 14.84 -22.14
C GLU A 48 -10.44 14.53 -20.65
N ALA A 49 -10.33 13.26 -20.27
CA ALA A 49 -10.18 12.86 -18.87
C ALA A 49 -8.92 13.50 -18.24
N GLN A 50 -7.80 13.50 -18.96
CA GLN A 50 -6.57 14.18 -18.51
C GLN A 50 -6.79 15.69 -18.33
N ARG A 51 -7.47 16.34 -19.28
CA ARG A 51 -7.80 17.77 -19.20
C ARG A 51 -8.70 18.08 -18.01
N THR A 52 -9.71 17.25 -17.77
CA THR A 52 -10.64 17.39 -16.63
C THR A 52 -9.91 17.26 -15.29
N LEU A 53 -8.94 16.35 -15.18
CA LEU A 53 -8.19 16.15 -13.95
C LEU A 53 -7.02 17.13 -13.77
N LYS A 54 -6.67 17.91 -14.80
CA LYS A 54 -5.55 18.84 -14.75
C LYS A 54 -5.81 19.94 -13.71
N GLY A 55 -4.88 20.10 -12.78
CA GLY A 55 -4.97 21.13 -11.73
C GLY A 55 -5.88 20.76 -10.56
N THR A 56 -6.56 19.62 -10.61
CA THR A 56 -7.44 19.18 -9.52
C THR A 56 -6.65 18.79 -8.28
N GLN A 57 -7.19 19.09 -7.11
CA GLN A 57 -6.66 18.69 -5.81
C GLN A 57 -7.22 17.33 -5.38
N THR A 58 -6.67 16.77 -4.29
CA THR A 58 -7.11 15.49 -3.71
C THR A 58 -8.58 15.51 -3.29
N LYS A 59 -9.05 16.63 -2.73
CA LYS A 59 -10.44 16.79 -2.28
C LYS A 59 -11.42 16.76 -3.45
N GLU A 60 -11.15 17.54 -4.49
CA GLU A 60 -11.98 17.61 -5.70
C GLU A 60 -12.09 16.25 -6.41
N LYS A 61 -10.99 15.47 -6.42
CA LYS A 61 -11.00 14.09 -6.93
C LYS A 61 -11.91 13.17 -6.12
N ASN A 62 -11.88 13.26 -4.79
CA ASN A 62 -12.76 12.48 -3.92
C ASN A 62 -14.23 12.86 -4.10
N GLU A 63 -14.53 14.15 -4.18
CA GLU A 63 -15.88 14.65 -4.44
C GLU A 63 -16.40 14.17 -5.79
N MET A 64 -15.57 14.27 -6.85
CA MET A 64 -15.92 13.75 -8.17
C MET A 64 -16.21 12.24 -8.16
N LEU A 65 -15.38 11.44 -7.48
CA LEU A 65 -15.61 9.99 -7.35
C LEU A 65 -16.94 9.70 -6.65
N PHE A 66 -17.23 10.43 -5.57
CA PHE A 66 -18.42 10.21 -4.77
C PHE A 66 -19.69 10.67 -5.49
N GLU A 67 -19.74 11.92 -5.95
CA GLU A 67 -20.96 12.53 -6.50
C GLU A 67 -21.31 12.01 -7.89
N ARG A 68 -20.32 11.86 -8.78
CA ARG A 68 -20.57 11.46 -10.18
C ARG A 68 -20.62 9.96 -10.36
N PHE A 69 -19.80 9.22 -9.60
CA PHE A 69 -19.62 7.78 -9.82
C PHE A 69 -20.10 6.92 -8.65
N GLY A 70 -20.55 7.52 -7.54
CA GLY A 70 -20.97 6.78 -6.35
C GLY A 70 -19.83 6.00 -5.68
N VAL A 71 -18.57 6.34 -5.97
CA VAL A 71 -17.38 5.65 -5.48
C VAL A 71 -16.82 6.40 -4.27
N ASN A 72 -16.90 5.79 -3.09
CA ASN A 72 -16.14 6.27 -1.94
C ASN A 72 -14.70 5.75 -2.00
N TYR A 73 -13.75 6.64 -2.31
CA TYR A 73 -12.33 6.29 -2.42
C TYR A 73 -11.79 5.58 -1.15
N ASN A 74 -12.26 5.97 0.04
CA ASN A 74 -11.82 5.36 1.29
C ASN A 74 -12.27 3.90 1.44
N ASN A 75 -13.30 3.48 0.71
CA ASN A 75 -13.79 2.10 0.72
C ASN A 75 -13.08 1.20 -0.31
N LEU A 76 -12.16 1.74 -1.12
CA LEU A 76 -11.35 0.91 -2.00
C LEU A 76 -10.46 -0.04 -1.17
N PRO A 77 -10.14 -1.23 -1.71
CA PRO A 77 -9.19 -2.14 -1.08
C PRO A 77 -7.88 -1.45 -0.68
N GLU A 78 -7.39 -1.74 0.53
CA GLU A 78 -6.15 -1.15 1.06
C GLU A 78 -4.96 -1.38 0.13
N MET A 79 -4.92 -2.54 -0.54
CA MET A 79 -3.95 -2.87 -1.59
C MET A 79 -3.78 -1.76 -2.64
N PHE A 80 -4.87 -1.16 -3.11
CA PHE A 80 -4.83 -0.12 -4.13
C PHE A 80 -4.39 1.22 -3.57
N LYS A 81 -4.82 1.53 -2.34
CA LYS A 81 -4.52 2.81 -1.69
C LYS A 81 -3.10 2.88 -1.12
N LYS A 82 -2.57 1.75 -0.63
CA LYS A 82 -1.35 1.66 0.18
C LYS A 82 -0.25 0.80 -0.44
N GLY A 83 -0.55 0.08 -1.51
CA GLY A 83 0.38 -0.86 -2.14
C GLY A 83 0.55 -2.15 -1.34
N SER A 84 1.64 -2.86 -1.59
CA SER A 84 1.97 -4.14 -0.94
C SER A 84 3.32 -4.04 -0.26
N ILE A 85 3.35 -4.30 1.04
CA ILE A 85 4.56 -4.37 1.85
C ILE A 85 4.91 -5.84 2.05
N VAL A 86 6.13 -6.23 1.72
CA VAL A 86 6.59 -7.62 1.86
C VAL A 86 7.67 -7.68 2.91
N ILE A 87 7.38 -8.30 4.04
CA ILE A 87 8.31 -8.42 5.17
C ILE A 87 8.49 -9.87 5.59
N ARG A 88 9.58 -10.15 6.30
CA ARG A 88 9.78 -11.44 6.97
C ARG A 88 9.38 -11.30 8.43
N ILE A 89 8.45 -12.13 8.90
CA ILE A 89 7.98 -12.16 10.29
C ILE A 89 8.21 -13.53 10.91
N GLN A 90 8.42 -13.57 12.22
CA GLN A 90 8.43 -14.82 12.97
C GLN A 90 7.00 -15.23 13.32
N VAL A 91 6.61 -16.44 12.92
CA VAL A 91 5.34 -17.04 13.29
C VAL A 91 5.58 -18.35 14.02
N GLU A 92 4.72 -18.64 14.99
CA GLU A 92 4.65 -19.96 15.60
C GLU A 92 3.80 -20.87 14.72
N LYS A 93 4.37 -21.98 14.27
CA LYS A 93 3.64 -23.01 13.52
C LYS A 93 3.51 -24.26 14.35
N PRO A 94 2.32 -24.90 14.38
CA PRO A 94 2.15 -26.21 14.98
C PRO A 94 2.98 -27.23 14.19
N VAL A 95 3.78 -28.03 14.88
CA VAL A 95 4.65 -29.06 14.28
C VAL A 95 4.15 -30.45 14.62
N LYS A 96 3.66 -30.65 15.85
CA LYS A 96 3.12 -31.93 16.31
C LYS A 96 2.03 -31.69 17.34
N THR A 97 0.97 -32.47 17.28
CA THR A 97 0.01 -32.60 18.38
C THR A 97 0.38 -33.85 19.17
N LEU A 98 0.53 -33.72 20.48
CA LEU A 98 0.80 -34.80 21.41
C LEU A 98 -0.50 -35.54 21.74
N ASP A 99 -0.39 -36.77 22.25
CA ASP A 99 -1.55 -37.64 22.51
C ASP A 99 -2.47 -37.07 23.61
N ASP A 100 -1.97 -36.14 24.42
CA ASP A 100 -2.71 -35.37 25.42
C ASP A 100 -3.45 -34.14 24.85
N GLY A 101 -3.37 -33.93 23.53
CA GLY A 101 -3.96 -32.80 22.82
C GLY A 101 -3.12 -31.53 22.82
N SER A 102 -1.96 -31.51 23.48
CA SER A 102 -1.08 -30.34 23.47
C SER A 102 -0.35 -30.18 22.13
N VAL A 103 -0.14 -28.94 21.70
CA VAL A 103 0.45 -28.61 20.40
C VAL A 103 1.87 -28.09 20.59
N VAL A 104 2.84 -28.81 20.03
CA VAL A 104 4.23 -28.36 19.97
C VAL A 104 4.37 -27.38 18.81
N THR A 105 4.64 -26.11 19.12
CA THR A 105 4.89 -25.07 18.14
C THR A 105 6.39 -24.88 17.89
N ARG A 106 6.74 -24.43 16.69
CA ARG A 106 8.11 -24.01 16.34
C ARG A 106 8.07 -22.64 15.69
N ARG A 107 8.99 -21.76 16.09
CA ARG A 107 9.19 -20.46 15.46
C ARG A 107 9.80 -20.63 14.08
N LYS A 108 9.17 -20.04 13.07
CA LYS A 108 9.68 -20.00 11.68
C LYS A 108 9.56 -18.59 11.12
N ARG A 109 10.58 -18.14 10.38
CA ARG A 109 10.48 -16.92 9.58
C ARG A 109 9.68 -17.21 8.32
N VAL A 110 8.62 -16.44 8.10
CA VAL A 110 7.78 -16.53 6.89
C VAL A 110 7.70 -15.16 6.24
N THR A 111 7.58 -15.16 4.91
CA THR A 111 7.26 -13.95 4.16
C THR A 111 5.78 -13.64 4.33
N SER A 112 5.44 -12.39 4.59
CA SER A 112 4.06 -11.92 4.73
C SER A 112 3.86 -10.66 3.92
N VAL A 113 2.67 -10.54 3.33
CA VAL A 113 2.25 -9.39 2.52
C VAL A 113 1.24 -8.59 3.34
N LEU A 114 1.49 -7.30 3.48
CA LEU A 114 0.68 -6.37 4.25
C LEU A 114 0.21 -5.21 3.37
N HIS A 115 -0.95 -4.66 3.70
CA HIS A 115 -1.52 -3.46 3.07
C HIS A 115 -1.79 -2.40 4.15
N GLU A 116 -0.74 -2.04 4.88
CA GLU A 116 -0.79 -1.12 6.03
C GLU A 116 -0.16 0.23 5.68
N ASP A 117 -0.43 1.25 6.51
CA ASP A 117 0.20 2.56 6.40
C ASP A 117 1.61 2.48 7.00
N LEU A 118 2.63 2.56 6.15
CA LEU A 118 4.03 2.49 6.56
C LEU A 118 4.62 3.88 6.85
N ILE A 119 3.92 4.96 6.48
CA ILE A 119 4.33 6.33 6.79
C ILE A 119 4.16 6.57 8.30
N ALA A 120 3.11 5.99 8.90
CA ALA A 120 2.85 6.12 10.32
C ALA A 120 3.91 5.40 11.20
N ALA A 121 4.32 6.07 12.29
CA ALA A 121 5.23 5.50 13.29
C ALA A 121 4.73 4.17 13.89
N ALA A 122 3.40 3.98 13.96
CA ALA A 122 2.78 2.76 14.46
C ALA A 122 3.23 1.50 13.71
N PHE A 123 3.49 1.58 12.39
CA PHE A 123 4.00 0.45 11.61
C PHE A 123 5.40 0.03 12.07
N TRP A 124 6.29 1.01 12.24
CA TRP A 124 7.68 0.75 12.64
C TRP A 124 7.78 0.27 14.09
N HIS A 125 6.89 0.73 14.99
CA HIS A 125 6.79 0.19 16.34
C HIS A 125 6.23 -1.24 16.38
N LYS A 126 5.33 -1.59 15.46
CA LYS A 126 4.78 -2.95 15.34
C LYS A 126 5.80 -3.94 14.77
N TYR A 127 6.73 -3.47 13.93
CA TYR A 127 7.74 -4.29 13.26
C TYR A 127 9.16 -3.70 13.43
N PRO A 128 9.69 -3.60 14.65
CA PRO A 128 10.98 -2.95 14.91
C PRO A 128 12.15 -3.68 14.23
N HIS A 129 12.05 -4.99 14.08
CA HIS A 129 13.06 -5.87 13.47
C HIS A 129 13.31 -5.63 11.96
N ILE A 130 12.56 -4.72 11.32
CA ILE A 130 12.78 -4.39 9.89
C ILE A 130 14.02 -3.51 9.72
N ILE A 131 14.33 -2.71 10.74
CA ILE A 131 15.36 -1.66 10.72
C ILE A 131 16.40 -1.84 11.84
N GLU A 132 16.14 -2.70 12.83
CA GLU A 132 17.11 -3.13 13.83
C GLU A 132 18.13 -4.16 13.31
#